data_AF-B0T557-F1
#
_entry.id   AF-B0T557-F1
#
_cell.length_a   1.000
_cell.length_b   1.000
_cell.length_c   1.000
_cell.angle_alpha   90.00
_cell.angle_beta   90.00
_cell.angle_gamma   90.00
#
_symmetry.space_group_name_H-M   'P 1'
#
loop_
_entity.id
_entity.type
_entity.pdbx_description
1 polymer ?
#
loop_
_entity_poly.entity_id
_entity_poly.type
_entity_poly.pdbx_seq_one_letter_code
_entity_poly.pdbx_strand_id
1 'polypeptide(L)'
;MSRFRQLAAWTCVVPLIGAMSVGSSAMASTPVLAWDGAKRLGVHCLVDPDQLPARRKLQAALCERVRTLAAKGAPIPVVILPPGDPGLIAADTAVLLFHANVQPGGDGHGSLLIFSLRAFRATAAPSELFGAAPRAVPPPWSGGSPQFDAALNAALAETLPWRTPRIP
;
A
#
# COMPACT_ATOMS: atom_id res chain seq x y z
N MET A 1 -53.27 -55.16 -37.14
CA MET A 1 -53.93 -55.88 -36.03
C MET A 1 -52.89 -56.21 -34.98
N SER A 2 -53.20 -55.94 -33.71
CA SER A 2 -52.60 -56.51 -32.50
C SER A 2 -51.10 -56.31 -32.21
N ARG A 3 -50.65 -56.08 -30.98
CA ARG A 3 -51.18 -55.57 -29.69
C ARG A 3 -50.07 -55.96 -28.69
N PHE A 4 -49.70 -55.04 -27.79
CA PHE A 4 -49.26 -55.31 -26.40
C PHE A 4 -47.87 -55.96 -26.21
N ARG A 5 -47.07 -55.68 -25.16
CA ARG A 5 -46.98 -54.68 -24.06
C ARG A 5 -45.78 -55.15 -23.19
N GLN A 6 -45.38 -54.31 -22.22
CA GLN A 6 -44.55 -54.58 -21.02
C GLN A 6 -43.03 -54.43 -21.22
N LEU A 7 -42.34 -53.43 -20.62
CA LEU A 7 -42.21 -52.92 -19.23
C LEU A 7 -41.03 -53.57 -18.48
N ALA A 8 -39.96 -52.80 -18.30
CA ALA A 8 -39.06 -52.78 -17.14
C ALA A 8 -38.29 -51.45 -17.25
N ALA A 9 -38.73 -50.36 -16.61
CA ALA A 9 -38.30 -49.95 -15.27
C ALA A 9 -36.80 -50.15 -15.09
N TRP A 10 -36.04 -49.08 -14.83
CA TRP A 10 -34.94 -49.02 -13.87
C TRP A 10 -34.68 -47.54 -13.58
N THR A 11 -34.83 -47.20 -12.30
CA THR A 11 -34.67 -45.89 -11.70
C THR A 11 -33.20 -45.63 -11.41
N CYS A 12 -32.60 -44.62 -12.04
CA CYS A 12 -31.35 -44.02 -11.56
C CYS A 12 -31.70 -42.73 -10.80
N VAL A 13 -31.76 -42.84 -9.48
CA VAL A 13 -31.75 -41.71 -8.56
C VAL A 13 -30.39 -41.03 -8.69
N VAL A 14 -30.36 -39.81 -9.21
CA VAL A 14 -29.15 -38.96 -9.23
C VAL A 14 -29.03 -38.30 -7.85
N PRO A 15 -27.91 -38.49 -7.12
CA PRO A 15 -27.67 -37.71 -5.92
C PRO A 15 -27.33 -36.28 -6.35
N LEU A 16 -28.21 -35.33 -6.00
CA LEU A 16 -27.91 -33.91 -6.10
C LEU A 16 -26.83 -33.61 -5.05
N ILE A 17 -25.57 -33.57 -5.49
CA ILE A 17 -24.44 -33.12 -4.68
C ILE A 17 -24.72 -31.64 -4.36
N GLY A 18 -25.12 -31.39 -3.10
CA GLY A 18 -25.27 -30.05 -2.58
C GLY A 18 -23.92 -29.34 -2.63
N ALA A 19 -23.77 -28.41 -3.58
CA ALA A 19 -22.68 -27.46 -3.57
C ALA A 19 -22.86 -26.58 -2.33
N MET A 20 -22.04 -26.83 -1.31
CA MET A 20 -21.84 -25.89 -0.23
C MET A 20 -21.18 -24.66 -0.83
N SER A 21 -21.99 -23.65 -1.15
CA SER A 21 -21.52 -22.30 -1.42
C SER A 21 -20.83 -21.81 -0.16
N VAL A 22 -19.50 -21.96 -0.13
CA VAL A 22 -18.63 -21.24 0.80
C VAL A 22 -18.83 -19.77 0.44
N GLY A 23 -19.78 -19.12 1.12
CA GLY A 23 -19.97 -17.70 1.01
C GLY A 23 -18.67 -17.05 1.43
N SER A 24 -17.89 -16.58 0.44
CA SER A 24 -16.79 -15.67 0.70
C SER A 24 -17.37 -14.53 1.52
N SER A 25 -16.98 -14.46 2.80
CA SER A 25 -17.22 -13.28 3.58
C SER A 25 -16.57 -12.14 2.81
N ALA A 26 -17.40 -11.32 2.16
CA ALA A 26 -16.96 -10.07 1.58
C ALA A 26 -16.43 -9.26 2.76
N MET A 27 -15.10 -9.25 2.95
CA MET A 27 -14.47 -8.27 3.80
C MET A 27 -14.90 -6.93 3.23
N ALA A 28 -15.80 -6.25 3.93
CA ALA A 28 -16.14 -4.88 3.62
C ALA A 28 -14.87 -4.06 3.83
N SER A 29 -14.11 -3.83 2.76
CA SER A 29 -13.03 -2.86 2.75
C SER A 29 -13.68 -1.50 2.99
N THR A 30 -13.58 -0.99 4.21
CA THR A 30 -13.93 0.40 4.50
C THR A 30 -13.09 1.26 3.56
N PRO A 31 -13.71 2.07 2.68
CA PRO A 31 -12.95 2.88 1.75
C PRO A 31 -12.07 3.84 2.53
N VAL A 32 -10.79 3.90 2.14
CA VAL A 32 -9.81 4.78 2.76
C VAL A 32 -10.23 6.23 2.52
N LEU A 33 -10.84 6.86 3.52
CA LEU A 33 -11.40 8.22 3.43
C LEU A 33 -10.32 9.29 3.20
N ALA A 34 -9.03 8.93 3.36
CA ALA A 34 -7.92 9.85 3.11
C ALA A 34 -7.90 10.35 1.65
N TRP A 35 -8.46 9.60 0.69
CA TRP A 35 -8.38 9.92 -0.73
C TRP A 35 -9.60 10.69 -1.27
N ASP A 36 -10.73 10.66 -0.58
CA ASP A 36 -11.97 11.23 -1.09
C ASP A 36 -11.89 12.76 -1.19
N GLY A 37 -12.09 13.31 -2.39
CA GLY A 37 -11.96 14.75 -2.65
C GLY A 37 -10.53 15.32 -2.53
N ALA A 38 -9.50 14.48 -2.39
CA ALA A 38 -8.12 14.93 -2.44
C ALA A 38 -7.77 15.44 -3.86
N LYS A 39 -7.26 16.67 -3.95
CA LYS A 39 -6.84 17.31 -5.21
C LYS A 39 -5.35 17.21 -5.46
N ARG A 40 -4.57 16.88 -4.42
CA ARG A 40 -3.12 16.67 -4.48
C ARG A 40 -2.66 15.64 -3.45
N LEU A 41 -1.56 14.98 -3.74
CA LEU A 41 -0.83 14.12 -2.83
C LEU A 41 0.47 14.81 -2.38
N GLY A 42 0.56 15.18 -1.12
CA GLY A 42 1.79 15.63 -0.49
C GLY A 42 2.64 14.45 -0.04
N VAL A 43 3.96 14.50 -0.24
CA VAL A 43 4.90 13.52 0.29
C VAL A 43 5.72 14.20 1.37
N HIS A 44 5.67 13.65 2.57
CA HIS A 44 6.41 14.15 3.72
C HIS A 44 7.29 13.06 4.29
N CYS A 45 8.58 13.35 4.43
CA CYS A 45 9.58 12.37 4.80
C CYS A 45 10.30 12.79 6.08
N LEU A 46 10.42 11.85 7.01
CA LEU A 46 11.20 11.97 8.23
C LEU A 46 12.22 10.83 8.28
N VAL A 47 13.49 11.15 8.56
CA VAL A 47 14.58 10.16 8.69
C VAL A 47 15.27 10.34 10.03
N ASP A 48 15.28 9.27 10.81
CA ASP A 48 15.96 9.16 12.10
C ASP A 48 17.22 8.28 12.03
N PRO A 49 18.17 8.42 12.97
CA PRO A 49 18.23 9.45 14.01
C PRO A 49 18.69 10.81 13.46
N ASP A 50 18.39 11.88 14.21
CA ASP A 50 18.74 13.25 13.86
C ASP A 50 20.25 13.47 13.65
N GLN A 51 21.08 12.72 14.37
CA GLN A 51 22.55 12.82 14.37
C GLN A 51 23.22 12.05 13.21
N LEU A 52 22.45 11.40 12.35
CA LEU A 52 22.98 10.63 11.22
C LEU A 52 23.81 11.53 10.28
N PRO A 53 25.05 11.14 9.91
CA PRO A 53 25.82 11.88 8.92
C PRO A 53 25.08 11.99 7.59
N ALA A 54 25.12 13.18 6.97
CA ALA A 54 24.42 13.47 5.72
C ALA A 54 22.90 13.18 5.74
N ARG A 55 22.24 13.15 6.92
CA ARG A 55 20.80 12.89 7.07
C ARG A 55 19.94 13.70 6.13
N ARG A 56 20.19 15.02 6.01
CA ARG A 56 19.41 15.91 5.14
C ARG A 56 19.50 15.49 3.67
N LYS A 57 20.69 15.08 3.21
CA LYS A 57 20.90 14.59 1.84
C LYS A 57 20.18 13.26 1.63
N LEU A 58 20.27 12.33 2.59
CA LEU A 58 19.54 11.07 2.54
C LEU A 58 18.03 11.30 2.52
N GLN A 59 17.49 12.12 3.41
CA GLN A 59 16.07 12.44 3.51
C GLN A 59 15.56 13.07 2.21
N ALA A 60 16.27 14.04 1.63
CA ALA A 60 15.90 14.63 0.35
C ALA A 60 15.88 13.58 -0.77
N ALA A 61 16.91 12.72 -0.86
CA ALA A 61 16.97 11.66 -1.86
C ALA A 61 15.85 10.63 -1.71
N LEU A 62 15.56 10.20 -0.46
CA LEU A 62 14.45 9.29 -0.17
C LEU A 62 13.11 9.95 -0.52
N CYS A 63 12.92 11.22 -0.18
CA CYS A 63 11.66 11.91 -0.45
C CYS A 63 11.41 12.10 -1.95
N GLU A 64 12.43 12.47 -2.72
CA GLU A 64 12.34 12.51 -4.18
C GLU A 64 12.06 11.14 -4.77
N ARG A 65 12.64 10.07 -4.22
CA ARG A 65 12.38 8.72 -4.69
C ARG A 65 10.95 8.28 -4.42
N VAL A 66 10.44 8.54 -3.21
CA VAL A 66 9.03 8.28 -2.84
C VAL A 66 8.09 9.07 -3.75
N ARG A 67 8.31 10.38 -3.92
CA ARG A 67 7.50 11.23 -4.81
C ARG A 67 7.49 10.71 -6.24
N THR A 68 8.66 10.36 -6.77
CA THR A 68 8.80 9.84 -8.15
C THR A 68 8.03 8.53 -8.35
N LEU A 69 8.11 7.60 -7.39
CA LEU A 69 7.40 6.31 -7.49
C LEU A 69 5.91 6.43 -7.18
N ALA A 70 5.50 7.32 -6.29
CA ALA A 70 4.10 7.59 -5.99
C ALA A 70 3.37 8.28 -7.16
N ALA A 71 4.06 9.15 -7.90
CA ALA A 71 3.52 9.84 -9.07
C ALA A 71 3.20 8.93 -10.25
N LYS A 72 3.75 7.72 -10.30
CA LYS A 72 3.49 6.77 -11.39
C LYS A 72 2.01 6.36 -11.39
N GLY A 73 1.31 6.72 -12.46
CA GLY A 73 -0.12 6.43 -12.62
C GLY A 73 -1.04 7.23 -11.69
N ALA A 74 -0.53 8.27 -11.02
CA ALA A 74 -1.33 9.06 -10.10
C ALA A 74 -2.35 9.93 -10.86
N PRO A 75 -3.64 9.96 -10.44
CA PRO A 75 -4.66 10.80 -11.05
C PRO A 75 -4.61 12.26 -10.55
N ILE A 76 -3.81 12.52 -9.51
CA ILE A 76 -3.64 13.84 -8.89
C ILE A 76 -2.14 14.18 -8.79
N PRO A 77 -1.77 15.48 -8.77
CA PRO A 77 -0.38 15.89 -8.64
C PRO A 77 0.27 15.37 -7.36
N VAL A 78 1.51 14.89 -7.46
CA VAL A 78 2.32 14.42 -6.33
C VAL A 78 3.48 15.38 -6.11
N VAL A 79 3.58 15.93 -4.91
CA VAL A 79 4.51 17.01 -4.56
C VAL A 79 5.16 16.73 -3.22
N ILE A 80 6.38 17.22 -2.99
CA ILE A 80 7.03 17.11 -1.68
C ILE A 80 6.58 18.27 -0.81
N LEU A 81 6.25 17.96 0.45
CA LEU A 81 5.88 18.92 1.47
C LEU A 81 6.94 18.92 2.58
N PRO A 82 7.74 20.00 2.71
CA PRO A 82 8.72 20.10 3.78
C PRO A 82 8.05 20.14 5.16
N PRO A 83 8.79 19.85 6.25
CA PRO A 83 8.29 20.04 7.61
C PRO A 83 7.76 21.47 7.82
N GLY A 84 6.56 21.60 8.38
CA GLY A 84 5.91 22.89 8.62
C GLY A 84 5.17 23.49 7.43
N ASP A 85 5.15 22.82 6.26
CA ASP A 85 4.37 23.27 5.11
C ASP A 85 2.86 23.24 5.43
N PRO A 86 2.10 24.34 5.22
CA PRO A 86 0.67 24.38 5.51
C PRO A 86 -0.15 23.39 4.67
N GLY A 87 0.38 22.95 3.52
CA GLY A 87 -0.20 21.88 2.71
C GLY A 87 -0.30 20.54 3.45
N LEU A 88 0.45 20.32 4.53
CA LEU A 88 0.36 19.10 5.35
C LEU A 88 -1.00 18.97 6.06
N ILE A 89 -1.71 20.08 6.27
CA ILE A 89 -3.01 20.13 6.94
C ILE A 89 -4.12 20.69 6.04
N ALA A 90 -3.82 20.95 4.76
CA ALA A 90 -4.79 21.47 3.82
C ALA A 90 -5.91 20.43 3.58
N ALA A 91 -7.16 20.89 3.61
CA ALA A 91 -8.34 20.03 3.52
C ALA A 91 -8.39 19.22 2.23
N ASP A 92 -7.82 19.72 1.13
CA ASP A 92 -7.82 19.07 -0.18
C ASP A 92 -6.53 18.25 -0.45
N THR A 93 -5.69 18.07 0.56
CA THR A 93 -4.41 17.36 0.44
C THR A 93 -4.45 16.05 1.20
N ALA A 94 -4.26 14.94 0.48
CA ALA A 94 -3.82 13.70 1.10
C ALA A 94 -2.30 13.76 1.28
N VAL A 95 -1.79 13.31 2.43
CA VAL A 95 -0.35 13.31 2.74
C VAL A 95 0.11 11.87 2.87
N LEU A 96 1.12 11.51 2.08
CA LEU A 96 1.88 10.30 2.20
C LEU A 96 3.05 10.54 3.17
N LEU A 97 2.93 10.01 4.38
CA LEU A 97 3.94 10.09 5.42
C LEU A 97 4.91 8.92 5.27
N PHE A 98 6.17 9.23 4.95
CA PHE A 98 7.27 8.28 4.90
C PHE A 98 8.17 8.50 6.12
N HIS A 99 8.17 7.54 7.04
CA HIS A 99 9.02 7.59 8.22
C HIS A 99 10.08 6.51 8.09
N ALA A 100 11.35 6.89 8.16
CA ALA A 100 12.46 5.96 8.10
C ALA A 100 13.42 6.14 9.27
N ASN A 101 14.08 5.05 9.63
CA ASN A 101 15.09 5.00 10.66
C ASN A 101 16.28 4.18 10.16
N VAL A 102 17.48 4.72 10.29
CA VAL A 102 18.72 4.00 9.99
C VAL A 102 19.24 3.36 11.28
N GLN A 103 19.14 2.04 11.34
CA GLN A 103 19.71 1.23 12.40
C GLN A 103 21.15 0.85 12.03
N PRO A 104 22.14 1.12 12.88
CA PRO A 104 23.48 0.57 12.68
C PRO A 104 23.41 -0.95 12.77
N GLY A 105 24.18 -1.64 11.93
CA GLY A 105 24.32 -3.09 12.07
C GLY A 105 25.21 -3.43 13.26
N GLY A 106 24.97 -4.60 13.88
CA GLY A 106 25.89 -5.18 14.86
C GLY A 106 27.16 -5.72 14.20
N ASP A 107 28.02 -6.36 14.99
CA ASP A 107 29.33 -6.86 14.54
C ASP A 107 29.24 -7.68 13.23
N GLY A 108 29.75 -7.11 12.13
CA GLY A 108 29.77 -7.75 10.81
C GLY A 108 28.50 -7.56 9.95
N HIS A 109 27.46 -6.89 10.45
CA HIS A 109 26.25 -6.61 9.69
C HIS A 109 26.23 -5.17 9.16
N GLY A 110 25.77 -5.00 7.92
CA GLY A 110 25.54 -3.67 7.36
C GLY A 110 24.37 -2.95 8.05
N SER A 111 24.35 -1.62 7.99
CA SER A 111 23.22 -0.82 8.48
C SER A 111 21.92 -1.22 7.76
N LEU A 112 20.78 -1.03 8.44
CA LEU A 112 19.44 -1.25 7.91
C LEU A 112 18.66 0.07 7.90
N LEU A 113 17.98 0.33 6.79
CA LEU A 113 16.92 1.33 6.69
C LEU A 113 15.59 0.64 6.97
N ILE A 114 14.99 0.95 8.11
CA ILE A 114 13.64 0.53 8.47
C ILE A 114 12.69 1.67 8.12
N PHE A 115 11.63 1.41 7.36
CA PHE A 115 10.66 2.46 7.03
C PHE A 115 9.21 2.00 7.12
N SER A 116 8.32 2.96 7.35
CA SER A 116 6.87 2.81 7.26
C SER A 116 6.28 3.88 6.35
N LEU A 117 5.17 3.53 5.70
CA LEU A 117 4.45 4.40 4.77
C LEU A 117 2.97 4.42 5.16
N ARG A 118 2.40 5.61 5.34
CA ARG A 118 0.97 5.76 5.66
C ARG A 118 0.36 6.96 4.95
N ALA A 119 -0.92 6.84 4.58
CA ALA A 119 -1.71 7.96 4.14
C ALA A 119 -2.29 8.70 5.35
N PHE A 120 -2.39 10.01 5.26
CA PHE A 120 -2.97 10.88 6.28
C PHE A 120 -3.73 12.01 5.59
N ARG A 121 -4.88 12.38 6.14
CA ARG A 121 -5.57 13.61 5.76
C ARG A 121 -6.19 14.21 7.01
N ALA A 122 -5.92 15.49 7.25
CA ALA A 122 -6.33 16.17 8.48
C ALA A 122 -7.86 16.18 8.70
N THR A 123 -8.64 16.14 7.61
CA THR A 123 -10.11 16.18 7.64
C THR A 123 -10.77 14.81 7.61
N ALA A 124 -10.01 13.72 7.46
CA ALA A 124 -10.56 12.37 7.47
C ALA A 124 -10.69 11.86 8.91
N ALA A 125 -11.77 11.12 9.21
CA ALA A 125 -11.86 10.39 10.47
C ALA A 125 -10.63 9.45 10.60
N PRO A 126 -10.07 9.25 11.81
CA PRO A 126 -8.89 8.42 12.02
C PRO A 126 -9.24 6.94 11.82
N SER A 127 -9.38 6.51 10.57
CA SER A 127 -9.79 5.15 10.20
C SER A 127 -8.60 4.23 9.92
N GLU A 128 -7.38 4.78 9.80
CA GLU A 128 -6.17 4.01 9.48
C GLU A 128 -5.11 4.22 10.55
N LEU A 129 -5.22 3.43 11.62
CA LEU A 129 -4.13 3.30 12.60
C LEU A 129 -2.94 2.52 12.02
N PHE A 130 -3.14 1.81 10.90
CA PHE A 130 -2.15 0.95 10.27
C PHE A 130 -2.05 1.28 8.77
N GLY A 131 -0.86 1.70 8.33
CA GLY A 131 -0.51 1.86 6.91
C GLY A 131 0.07 0.58 6.32
N ALA A 132 0.89 0.71 5.28
CA ALA A 132 1.65 -0.43 4.74
C ALA A 132 2.54 -1.07 5.80
N ALA A 133 2.76 -2.38 5.69
CA ALA A 133 3.62 -3.10 6.63
C ALA A 133 5.04 -2.48 6.65
N PRO A 134 5.64 -2.25 7.84
CA PRO A 134 7.01 -1.75 7.92
C PRO A 134 8.00 -2.67 7.21
N ARG A 135 9.03 -2.08 6.59
CA ARG A 135 10.04 -2.82 5.80
C ARG A 135 11.44 -2.46 6.25
N ALA A 136 12.33 -3.44 6.24
CA ALA A 136 13.75 -3.27 6.53
C ALA A 136 14.57 -3.66 5.29
N VAL A 137 15.43 -2.77 4.81
CA VAL A 137 16.29 -2.96 3.64
C VAL A 137 17.66 -2.31 3.85
N PRO A 138 18.70 -2.67 3.09
CA PRO A 138 19.94 -1.90 3.08
C PRO A 138 19.70 -0.44 2.66
N PRO A 139 20.30 0.56 3.34
CA PRO A 139 20.11 1.96 2.98
C PRO A 139 20.70 2.27 1.59
N PRO A 140 20.02 3.09 0.77
CA PRO A 140 20.47 3.43 -0.59
C PRO A 140 21.53 4.56 -0.59
N TRP A 141 22.65 4.37 0.11
CA TRP A 141 23.67 5.42 0.34
C TRP A 141 24.27 6.01 -0.95
N SER A 142 24.51 5.18 -1.96
CA SER A 142 25.15 5.55 -3.23
C SER A 142 24.18 5.91 -4.35
N GLY A 143 22.88 6.06 -4.03
CA GLY A 143 21.83 6.41 -4.98
C GLY A 143 21.22 5.19 -5.66
N GLY A 144 19.92 5.00 -5.46
CA GLY A 144 19.13 3.90 -6.02
C GLY A 144 19.52 2.53 -5.44
N SER A 145 18.55 1.82 -4.85
CA SER A 145 18.74 0.41 -4.49
C SER A 145 17.57 -0.38 -5.06
N PRO A 146 17.79 -1.40 -5.91
CA PRO A 146 16.72 -2.24 -6.42
C PRO A 146 15.88 -2.86 -5.30
N GLN A 147 16.52 -3.21 -4.17
CA GLN A 147 15.86 -3.75 -2.99
C GLN A 147 14.98 -2.69 -2.31
N PHE A 148 15.50 -1.47 -2.15
CA PHE A 148 14.71 -0.35 -1.63
C PHE A 148 13.53 -0.03 -2.54
N ASP A 149 13.74 0.02 -3.86
CA ASP A 149 12.69 0.32 -4.83
C ASP A 149 11.62 -0.76 -4.86
N ALA A 150 12.00 -2.04 -4.76
CA ALA A 150 11.05 -3.14 -4.67
C ALA A 150 10.20 -3.03 -3.38
N ALA A 151 10.85 -2.82 -2.24
CA ALA A 151 10.18 -2.64 -0.95
C ALA A 151 9.25 -1.43 -0.95
N LEU A 152 9.71 -0.30 -1.48
CA LEU A 152 8.93 0.93 -1.58
C LEU A 152 7.76 0.78 -2.55
N ASN A 153 7.95 0.11 -3.70
CA ASN A 153 6.86 -0.16 -4.63
C ASN A 153 5.77 -1.04 -4.02
N ALA A 154 6.14 -2.04 -3.22
CA ALA A 154 5.19 -2.88 -2.52
C ALA A 154 4.43 -2.08 -1.44
N ALA A 155 5.11 -1.25 -0.64
CA ALA A 155 4.46 -0.36 0.32
C ALA A 155 3.49 0.64 -0.36
N LEU A 156 3.90 1.20 -1.50
CA LEU A 156 3.07 2.10 -2.30
C LEU A 156 1.86 1.38 -2.92
N ALA A 157 1.98 0.11 -3.31
CA ALA A 157 0.87 -0.68 -3.82
C ALA A 157 -0.16 -1.02 -2.73
N GLU A 158 0.28 -1.18 -1.48
CA GLU A 158 -0.60 -1.36 -0.32
C GLU A 158 -1.30 -0.05 0.10
N THR A 159 -0.68 1.10 -0.18
CA THR A 159 -1.18 2.41 0.31
C THR A 159 -1.99 3.20 -0.74
N LEU A 160 -1.58 3.16 -2.02
CA LEU A 160 -2.12 4.04 -3.05
C LEU A 160 -3.24 3.38 -3.87
N PRO A 161 -4.44 3.98 -3.96
CA PRO A 161 -5.61 3.34 -4.56
C PRO A 161 -5.48 3.12 -6.08
N TRP A 162 -4.64 3.90 -6.77
CA TRP A 162 -4.36 3.71 -8.20
C TRP A 162 -3.29 2.66 -8.50
N ARG A 163 -2.64 2.11 -7.46
CA ARG A 163 -1.62 1.06 -7.60
C ARG A 163 -2.14 -0.33 -7.29
N THR A 164 -3.29 -0.45 -6.65
CA THR A 164 -3.97 -1.72 -6.44
C THR A 164 -4.53 -2.23 -7.78
N PRO A 165 -4.24 -3.47 -8.19
CA PRO A 165 -4.92 -4.07 -9.34
C PRO A 165 -6.41 -4.08 -9.05
N ARG A 166 -7.23 -3.50 -9.94
CA ARG A 166 -8.66 -3.81 -9.91
C ARG A 166 -8.77 -5.29 -10.25
N ILE A 167 -9.14 -6.10 -9.26
CA ILE A 167 -9.61 -7.45 -9.53
C ILE A 167 -10.96 -7.27 -10.25
N PRO A 168 -11.10 -7.69 -11.51
CA PRO A 168 -12.35 -7.59 -12.26
C PRO A 168 -13.45 -8.49 -11.66
#